data_AF-A0A3C0MAC4-F1
#
_entry.id   AF-A0A3C0MAC4-F1
#
_cell.length_a   1.000
_cell.length_b   1.000
_cell.length_c   1.000
_cell.angle_alpha   90.00
_cell.angle_beta   90.00
_cell.angle_gamma   90.00
#
_symmetry.space_group_name_H-M   'P 1'
#
loop_
_entity.id
_entity.type
_entity.pdbx_description
1 polymer ?
#
loop_
_entity_poly.entity_id
_entity_poly.type
_entity_poly.pdbx_seq_one_letter_code
_entity_poly.pdbx_strand_id
1 'polypeptide(L)' 'LAQSQALMLGKTAAEALAFLKERGVTVRGLGGYHMPNHLRISVGTVEGNDAALKLLKEFLGK' A
#
# COMPACT_ATOMS: atom_id res chain seq x y z
N LEU A 1 15.57 9.75 -18.02
CA LEU A 1 15.81 9.06 -16.73
C LEU A 1 14.47 8.84 -16.03
N ALA A 2 13.68 7.86 -16.47
CA ALA A 2 12.52 7.39 -15.72
C ALA A 2 12.61 5.86 -15.74
N GLN A 3 13.07 5.34 -14.61
CA GLN A 3 13.44 3.96 -14.40
C GLN A 3 12.24 3.04 -14.69
N SER A 4 12.53 1.98 -15.45
CA SER A 4 11.71 0.80 -15.63
C SER A 4 11.41 0.15 -14.27
N GLN A 5 10.30 0.52 -13.65
CA GLN A 5 9.79 -0.22 -12.50
C GLN A 5 9.00 -1.40 -13.07
N ALA A 6 9.61 -2.59 -13.10
CA ALA A 6 8.90 -3.82 -13.30
C ALA A 6 7.91 -3.99 -12.13
N LEU A 7 6.67 -3.54 -12.31
CA LEU A 7 5.59 -3.92 -11.41
C LEU A 7 5.42 -5.44 -11.58
N MET A 8 5.72 -6.19 -10.54
CA MET A 8 5.25 -7.58 -10.47
C MET A 8 3.72 -7.54 -10.64
N LEU A 9 3.19 -8.32 -11.59
CA LEU A 9 1.74 -8.52 -11.72
C LEU A 9 1.18 -8.89 -10.34
N GLY A 10 0.17 -8.14 -9.86
CA GLY A 10 -0.50 -8.40 -8.58
C GLY A 10 0.05 -7.68 -7.34
N LYS A 11 1.07 -6.81 -7.48
CA LYS A 11 1.65 -6.04 -6.35
C LYS A 11 1.70 -4.54 -6.62
N THR A 12 0.66 -3.98 -7.23
CA THR A 12 0.52 -2.53 -7.44
C THR A 12 0.11 -1.80 -6.15
N ALA A 13 0.36 -0.49 -6.08
CA ALA A 13 -0.15 0.35 -5.00
C ALA A 13 -1.68 0.39 -4.94
N ALA A 14 -2.35 0.33 -6.10
CA ALA A 14 -3.82 0.31 -6.17
C ALA A 14 -4.39 -0.99 -5.60
N GLU A 15 -3.79 -2.14 -5.92
CA GLU A 15 -4.17 -3.44 -5.36
C GLU A 15 -3.90 -3.51 -3.87
N ALA A 16 -2.76 -3.01 -3.39
CA ALA A 16 -2.46 -2.94 -1.97
C ALA A 16 -3.49 -2.08 -1.21
N LEU A 17 -3.89 -0.93 -1.78
CA LEU A 17 -4.93 -0.07 -1.19
C LEU A 17 -6.26 -0.82 -1.07
N ALA A 18 -6.69 -1.49 -2.14
CA ALA A 18 -7.93 -2.27 -2.13
C ALA A 18 -7.87 -3.40 -1.08
N PHE A 19 -6.79 -4.19 -1.10
CA PHE A 19 -6.56 -5.31 -0.18
C PHE A 19 -6.60 -4.90 1.30
N LEU A 20 -5.94 -3.79 1.65
CA LEU A 20 -5.92 -3.23 3.00
C LEU A 20 -7.30 -2.71 3.40
N LYS A 21 -7.97 -1.98 2.49
CA LYS A 21 -9.29 -1.39 2.74
C LYS A 21 -10.34 -2.44 3.03
N GLU A 22 -10.35 -3.55 2.27
CA GLU A 22 -11.27 -4.67 2.49
C GLU A 22 -11.10 -5.33 3.87
N ARG A 23 -9.92 -5.18 4.49
CA ARG A 23 -9.57 -5.74 5.80
C ARG A 23 -9.60 -4.70 6.92
N GLY A 24 -10.21 -3.54 6.66
CA GLY A 24 -10.44 -2.49 7.67
C GLY A 24 -9.26 -1.52 7.88
N VAL A 25 -8.18 -1.62 7.09
CA VAL A 25 -7.05 -0.67 7.15
C VAL A 25 -7.17 0.33 6.01
N THR A 26 -7.39 1.61 6.33
CA THR A 26 -7.51 2.66 5.32
C THR A 26 -6.18 3.36 5.08
N VAL A 27 -5.73 3.37 3.82
CA VAL A 27 -4.56 4.11 3.33
C VAL A 27 -4.95 5.01 2.17
N ARG A 28 -4.07 5.95 1.78
CA ARG A 28 -4.35 6.90 0.69
C ARG A 28 -3.37 6.74 -0.46
N GLY A 29 -3.89 6.59 -1.68
CA GLY A 29 -3.09 6.65 -2.90
C GLY A 29 -2.61 8.07 -3.20
N LEU A 30 -1.43 8.18 -3.83
CA LEU A 30 -0.81 9.45 -4.19
C LEU A 30 -0.82 9.74 -5.71
N GLY A 31 -1.74 9.13 -6.46
CA GLY A 31 -1.86 9.33 -7.91
C GLY A 31 -1.99 10.81 -8.33
N GLY A 32 -2.72 11.62 -7.55
CA GLY A 32 -2.87 13.06 -7.79
C GLY A 32 -1.60 13.89 -7.58
N TYR A 33 -0.55 13.32 -6.97
CA TYR A 33 0.75 13.96 -6.77
C TYR A 33 1.82 13.46 -7.75
N HIS A 34 1.42 12.90 -8.90
CA HIS A 34 2.33 12.24 -9.85
C HIS A 34 3.11 11.04 -9.25
N MET A 35 2.57 10.43 -8.18
CA MET A 35 3.17 9.26 -7.52
C MET A 35 2.19 8.06 -7.53
N PRO A 36 1.83 7.53 -8.73
CA PRO A 36 0.78 6.52 -8.87
C PRO A 36 1.11 5.17 -8.20
N ASN A 37 2.39 4.86 -8.04
CA ASN A 37 2.86 3.61 -7.42
C ASN A 37 3.18 3.76 -5.92
N HIS A 38 2.67 4.81 -5.27
CA HIS A 38 2.95 5.09 -3.87
C HIS A 38 1.67 5.18 -3.05
N LEU A 39 1.77 4.70 -1.80
CA LEU A 39 0.75 4.84 -0.78
C LEU A 39 1.26 5.72 0.35
N ARG A 40 0.37 6.53 0.90
CA ARG A 40 0.60 7.28 2.12
C ARG A 40 -0.20 6.64 3.26
N ILE A 41 0.49 6.39 4.36
CA ILE A 41 -0.09 5.89 5.60
C ILE A 41 0.06 6.97 6.66
N SER A 42 -1.03 7.27 7.36
CA SER A 42 -0.98 8.12 8.56
C SER A 42 -0.69 7.22 9.75
N VAL A 43 0.33 7.55 10.54
CA VAL A 43 0.67 6.81 11.76
C VAL A 43 -0.38 7.13 12.82
N GLY A 44 -1.08 6.10 13.29
CA GLY A 44 -2.15 6.20 14.27
C GLY A 44 -1.81 5.45 15.55
N THR A 45 -2.79 4.72 16.10
CA THR A 45 -2.58 3.85 17.26
C THR A 45 -1.65 2.68 16.93
N VAL A 46 -1.06 2.07 17.96
CA VAL A 46 -0.15 0.92 17.81
C VAL A 46 -0.86 -0.23 17.11
N GLU A 47 -2.10 -0.54 17.51
CA GLU A 47 -2.90 -1.63 16.95
C GLU A 47 -3.20 -1.42 15.46
N GLY A 48 -3.49 -0.17 15.06
CA GLY A 48 -3.71 0.19 13.67
C GLY A 48 -2.44 0.07 12.82
N ASN A 49 -1.31 0.49 13.37
CA ASN A 49 -0.01 0.38 12.71
C ASN A 49 0.42 -1.10 12.57
N ASP A 50 0.21 -1.91 13.61
CA ASP A 50 0.50 -3.35 13.60
C ASP A 50 -0.38 -4.10 12.59
N ALA A 51 -1.67 -3.75 12.53
CA ALA A 51 -2.58 -4.29 11.52
C ALA A 51 -2.12 -3.94 10.10
N ALA A 52 -1.73 -2.69 9.86
CA ALA A 52 -1.21 -2.26 8.57
C ALA A 52 0.08 -3.02 8.18
N LEU A 53 1.03 -3.16 9.11
CA LEU A 53 2.28 -3.90 8.87
C LEU A 53 2.03 -5.38 8.59
N LYS A 54 1.15 -6.02 9.36
CA LYS A 54 0.79 -7.43 9.15
C LYS A 54 0.21 -7.66 7.76
N LEU A 55 -0.76 -6.84 7.36
CA LEU A 55 -1.42 -6.98 6.07
C LEU A 55 -0.49 -6.64 4.89
N LEU A 56 0.40 -5.66 5.04
CA LEU A 56 1.41 -5.35 4.03
C LEU A 56 2.39 -6.52 3.84
N LYS A 57 2.81 -7.17 4.93
CA LYS A 57 3.63 -8.39 4.87
C LYS A 57 2.90 -9.52 4.15
N GLU A 58 1.65 -9.77 4.50
CA GLU A 58 0.79 -10.78 3.85
C GLU A 58 0.65 -10.50 2.34
N PHE A 59 0.33 -9.26 1.96
CA PHE A 59 0.21 -8.86 0.56
C PHE A 59 1.52 -9.03 -0.23
N LEU A 60 2.66 -8.70 0.39
CA LEU A 60 3.97 -8.82 -0.22
C LEU A 60 4.54 -10.25 -0.17
N GLY A 61 3.93 -11.16 0.59
CA GLY A 61 4.46 -12.50 0.86
C GLY A 61 5.79 -12.44 1.63
N LYS A 62 5.86 -11.61 2.67
CA LYS A 62 7.05 -11.36 3.50
C LYS A 62 6.83 -11.71 4.96
#